data_AF-A0A842N629-F1
#
_entry.id   AF-A0A842N629-F1
#
_cell.length_a   1.000
_cell.length_b   1.000
_cell.length_c   1.000
_cell.angle_alpha   90.00
_cell.angle_beta   90.00
_cell.angle_gamma   90.00
#
_symmetry.space_group_name_H-M   'P 1'
#
loop_
_entity.id
_entity.type
_entity.pdbx_description
1 polymer ?
#
loop_
_entity_poly.entity_id
_entity_poly.type
_entity_poly.pdbx_seq_one_letter_code
_entity_poly.pdbx_strand_id
1 'polypeptide(L)'
;MKPKIKKSKDGIIKILFPEGYSAVIIPSKESKFAVCVSCQIGCPVGCTFCKSGKIKFKRNLTEKEMFNQVKIASEVIKKNPSSVIFMGMGEPTLNLENDLKAGEKIHDEFKLSQNRITISTSCLDNLNSLVKCKFNLALSLHSPFNKVRKKIMPAGCSVRKIVKFANKYISKANNKKYIMIEYSLMKGINDS
;
A
#
# COMPACT_ATOMS: atom_id res chain seq x y z
N MET A 1 -0.49 21.25 -13.67
CA MET A 1 0.86 21.50 -13.09
C MET A 1 1.65 20.19 -13.14
N LYS A 2 2.92 20.19 -13.57
CA LYS A 2 3.73 18.96 -13.69
C LYS A 2 4.16 18.44 -12.30
N PRO A 3 4.32 17.12 -12.11
CA PRO A 3 4.82 16.56 -10.85
C PRO A 3 6.26 17.00 -10.56
N LYS A 4 6.60 17.16 -9.28
CA LYS A 4 7.95 17.51 -8.82
C LYS A 4 8.71 16.25 -8.40
N ILE A 5 9.97 16.12 -8.81
CA ILE A 5 10.79 14.94 -8.50
C ILE A 5 11.85 15.31 -7.47
N LYS A 6 12.02 14.48 -6.43
CA LYS A 6 13.09 14.59 -5.44
C LYS A 6 13.86 13.28 -5.37
N LYS A 7 15.19 13.34 -5.38
CA LYS A 7 16.07 12.17 -5.27
C LYS A 7 16.77 12.18 -3.91
N SER A 8 16.84 11.03 -3.27
CA SER A 8 17.58 10.79 -2.04
C SER A 8 18.98 10.26 -2.35
N LYS A 9 19.90 10.34 -1.37
CA LYS A 9 21.29 9.84 -1.50
C LYS A 9 21.36 8.32 -1.66
N ASP A 10 20.39 7.61 -1.12
CA ASP A 10 20.23 6.14 -1.21
C ASP A 10 19.57 5.67 -2.52
N GLY A 11 19.34 6.58 -3.46
CA GLY A 11 18.72 6.28 -4.75
C GLY A 11 17.19 6.27 -4.75
N ILE A 12 16.54 6.43 -3.59
CA ILE A 12 15.07 6.55 -3.53
C ILE A 12 14.64 7.82 -4.26
N ILE A 13 13.60 7.71 -5.10
CA ILE A 13 13.04 8.86 -5.82
C ILE A 13 11.60 9.07 -5.38
N LYS A 14 11.28 10.27 -4.90
CA LYS A 14 9.92 10.68 -4.56
C LYS A 14 9.34 11.58 -5.65
N ILE A 15 8.18 11.20 -6.19
CA ILE A 15 7.40 12.00 -7.14
C ILE A 15 6.25 12.65 -6.37
N LEU A 16 6.19 13.98 -6.37
CA LEU A 16 5.16 14.77 -5.69
C LEU A 16 4.16 15.33 -6.71
N PHE A 17 2.87 15.04 -6.50
CA PHE A 17 1.78 15.44 -7.39
C PHE A 17 1.12 16.75 -6.94
N PRO A 18 0.39 17.46 -7.83
CA PRO A 18 -0.16 18.80 -7.58
C PRO A 18 -1.13 18.93 -6.39
N GLU A 19 -1.66 17.84 -5.82
CA GLU A 19 -2.52 17.87 -4.63
C GLU A 19 -1.83 17.32 -3.35
N GLY A 20 -0.52 17.11 -3.40
CA GLY A 20 0.29 16.76 -2.24
C GLY A 20 0.39 15.26 -1.92
N TYR A 21 -0.24 14.39 -2.72
CA TYR A 21 0.06 12.96 -2.69
C TYR A 21 1.37 12.66 -3.44
N SER A 22 1.94 11.47 -3.21
CA SER A 22 3.22 11.10 -3.80
C SER A 22 3.32 9.63 -4.15
N ALA A 23 4.12 9.33 -5.17
CA ALA A 23 4.64 8.00 -5.43
C ALA A 23 6.11 7.94 -5.01
N VAL A 24 6.58 6.77 -4.59
CA VAL A 24 7.99 6.55 -4.25
C VAL A 24 8.55 5.41 -5.09
N ILE A 25 9.65 5.67 -5.76
CA ILE A 25 10.45 4.68 -6.49
C ILE A 25 11.51 4.17 -5.54
N ILE A 26 11.52 2.85 -5.32
CA ILE A 26 12.42 2.17 -4.41
C ILE A 26 13.34 1.28 -5.26
N PRO A 27 14.62 1.64 -5.44
CA PRO A 27 15.58 0.79 -6.11
C PRO A 27 15.74 -0.55 -5.39
N SER A 28 15.99 -1.60 -6.17
CA SER A 28 16.32 -2.93 -5.67
C SER A 28 17.54 -3.47 -6.42
N LYS A 29 18.02 -4.65 -6.03
CA LYS A 29 19.15 -5.33 -6.68
C LYS A 29 18.88 -5.54 -8.18
N GLU A 30 19.95 -5.72 -8.96
CA GLU A 30 19.88 -6.06 -10.39
C GLU A 30 19.10 -5.04 -11.25
N SER A 31 19.23 -3.75 -10.94
CA SER A 31 18.56 -2.67 -11.68
C SER A 31 17.04 -2.82 -11.74
N LYS A 32 16.44 -3.47 -10.72
CA LYS A 32 14.99 -3.58 -10.51
C LYS A 32 14.52 -2.44 -9.62
N PHE A 33 13.23 -2.12 -9.65
CA PHE A 33 12.66 -1.14 -8.75
C PHE A 33 11.19 -1.42 -8.46
N ALA A 34 10.78 -1.07 -7.24
CA ALA A 34 9.38 -1.07 -6.84
C ALA A 34 8.81 0.34 -6.92
N VAL A 35 7.50 0.44 -7.18
CA VAL A 35 6.75 1.70 -7.03
C VAL A 35 5.78 1.58 -5.87
N CYS A 36 5.93 2.44 -4.89
CA CYS A 36 4.99 2.62 -3.79
C CYS A 36 3.97 3.71 -4.17
N VAL A 37 2.72 3.31 -4.29
CA VAL A 37 1.61 4.10 -4.83
C VAL A 37 0.69 4.56 -3.70
N SER A 38 0.28 5.83 -3.75
CA SER A 38 -0.79 6.37 -2.90
C SER A 38 -2.15 6.06 -3.49
N CYS A 39 -3.14 5.77 -2.67
CA CYS A 39 -4.54 5.53 -3.06
C CYS A 39 -5.52 6.60 -2.56
N GLN A 40 -5.10 7.46 -1.62
CA GLN A 40 -5.91 8.56 -1.08
C GLN A 40 -5.04 9.80 -0.84
N ILE A 41 -5.69 10.96 -0.71
CA ILE A 41 -5.06 12.19 -0.22
C ILE A 41 -5.36 12.33 1.28
N GLY A 42 -4.33 12.15 2.09
CA GLY A 42 -4.47 11.93 3.53
C GLY A 42 -4.81 10.47 3.84
N CYS A 43 -4.96 10.13 5.12
CA CYS A 43 -5.31 8.76 5.51
C CYS A 43 -6.24 8.76 6.74
N PRO A 44 -7.44 8.16 6.64
CA PRO A 44 -8.41 8.16 7.75
C PRO A 44 -8.02 7.20 8.89
N VAL A 45 -7.03 6.31 8.69
CA VAL A 45 -6.61 5.35 9.74
C VAL A 45 -5.98 6.06 10.94
N GLY A 46 -5.32 7.20 10.71
CA GLY A 46 -4.73 8.02 11.77
C GLY A 46 -3.49 7.39 12.43
N CYS A 47 -2.75 6.53 11.73
CA CYS A 47 -1.55 5.87 12.28
C CYS A 47 -0.54 6.91 12.80
N THR A 48 -0.18 6.84 14.08
CA THR A 48 0.63 7.88 14.76
C THR A 48 2.09 7.89 14.32
N PHE A 49 2.60 6.74 13.89
CA PHE A 49 3.95 6.56 13.32
C PHE A 49 4.02 6.92 11.83
N CYS A 50 2.87 7.12 11.16
CA CYS A 50 2.83 7.41 9.73
C CYS A 50 2.65 8.91 9.48
N LYS A 51 3.45 9.48 8.57
CA LYS A 51 3.31 10.90 8.18
C LYS A 51 1.94 11.20 7.57
N SER A 52 1.39 10.29 6.77
CA SER A 52 0.06 10.46 6.16
C SER A 52 -1.07 10.31 7.17
N GLY A 53 -0.87 9.58 8.27
CA GLY A 53 -1.83 9.50 9.38
C GLY A 53 -2.06 10.84 10.09
N LYS A 54 -1.11 11.78 9.98
CA LYS A 54 -1.24 13.17 10.48
C LYS A 54 -1.95 14.10 9.49
N ILE A 55 -2.17 13.66 8.25
CA ILE A 55 -2.80 14.45 7.20
C ILE A 55 -4.27 14.04 7.15
N LYS A 56 -5.17 15.00 7.41
CA LYS A 56 -6.62 14.78 7.32
C LYS A 56 -6.97 14.21 5.93
N PHE A 57 -7.80 13.17 5.93
CA PHE A 57 -8.36 12.63 4.71
C PHE A 57 -9.13 13.71 3.93
N LYS A 58 -8.86 13.81 2.63
CA LYS A 58 -9.53 14.74 1.72
C LYS A 58 -10.44 14.00 0.74
N ARG A 59 -9.87 13.07 -0.03
CA ARG A 59 -10.59 12.28 -1.02
C ARG A 59 -9.83 11.01 -1.41
N ASN A 60 -10.56 10.09 -2.03
CA ASN A 60 -10.02 8.95 -2.74
C ASN A 60 -9.35 9.40 -4.05
N LEU A 61 -8.28 8.69 -4.44
CA LEU A 61 -7.72 8.82 -5.79
C LEU A 61 -8.48 7.90 -6.75
N THR A 62 -8.66 8.36 -7.97
CA THR A 62 -9.18 7.56 -9.07
C THR A 62 -8.17 6.48 -9.47
N GLU A 63 -8.65 5.45 -10.16
CA GLU A 63 -7.79 4.41 -10.70
C GLU A 63 -6.80 4.97 -11.73
N LYS A 64 -7.19 6.02 -12.47
CA LYS A 64 -6.31 6.75 -13.41
C LYS A 64 -5.20 7.50 -12.69
N GLU A 65 -5.49 8.14 -11.56
CA GLU A 65 -4.47 8.82 -10.74
C GLU A 65 -3.46 7.84 -10.15
N MET A 66 -3.90 6.65 -9.72
CA MET A 66 -3.03 5.58 -9.24
C MET A 66 -2.19 4.96 -10.36
N PHE A 67 -2.79 4.68 -11.51
CA PHE A 67 -2.07 4.21 -12.69
C PHE A 67 -0.99 5.20 -13.14
N ASN A 68 -1.33 6.50 -13.20
CA ASN A 68 -0.40 7.54 -13.62
C ASN A 68 0.81 7.67 -12.69
N GLN A 69 0.68 7.35 -11.40
CA GLN A 69 1.82 7.29 -10.49
C GLN A 69 2.88 6.28 -10.95
N VAL A 70 2.45 5.11 -11.43
CA VAL A 70 3.34 4.05 -11.94
C VAL A 70 3.87 4.41 -13.32
N LYS A 71 3.02 4.95 -14.20
CA LYS A 71 3.44 5.40 -15.54
C LYS A 71 4.55 6.44 -15.49
N ILE A 72 4.38 7.48 -14.69
CA ILE A 72 5.40 8.52 -14.53
C ILE A 72 6.67 7.95 -13.88
N ALA A 73 6.55 7.02 -12.93
CA ALA A 73 7.72 6.34 -12.36
C ALA A 73 8.50 5.54 -13.42
N SER A 74 7.81 4.83 -14.31
CA SER A 74 8.42 4.10 -15.43
C SER A 74 9.15 5.05 -16.39
N GLU A 75 8.53 6.19 -16.74
CA GLU A 75 9.14 7.22 -17.59
C GLU A 75 10.40 7.83 -16.94
N VAL A 76 10.38 8.07 -15.62
CA VAL A 76 11.52 8.61 -14.87
C VAL A 76 12.71 7.65 -14.86
N ILE A 77 12.47 6.35 -14.71
CA ILE A 77 13.52 5.32 -14.69
C ILE A 77 13.85 4.81 -16.10
N LYS A 78 13.02 5.14 -17.09
CA LYS A 78 13.06 4.61 -18.46
C LYS A 78 13.03 3.08 -18.51
N LYS A 79 12.27 2.46 -17.60
CA LYS A 79 12.13 1.01 -17.47
C LYS A 79 10.83 0.67 -16.76
N ASN A 80 10.23 -0.46 -17.09
CA ASN A 80 9.06 -0.97 -16.38
C ASN A 80 9.40 -1.39 -14.94
N PRO A 81 8.48 -1.17 -13.98
CA PRO A 81 8.69 -1.57 -12.58
C PRO A 81 8.73 -3.09 -12.44
N SER A 82 9.50 -3.58 -11.46
CA SER A 82 9.52 -5.01 -11.10
C SER A 82 8.44 -5.41 -10.09
N SER A 83 7.87 -4.43 -9.40
CA SER A 83 6.76 -4.62 -8.46
C SER A 83 6.05 -3.31 -8.15
N VAL A 84 4.78 -3.38 -7.78
CA VAL A 84 3.99 -2.23 -7.33
C VAL A 84 3.35 -2.56 -5.99
N ILE A 85 3.42 -1.62 -5.05
CA ILE A 85 2.86 -1.78 -3.70
C ILE A 85 1.94 -0.60 -3.38
N PHE A 86 0.73 -0.89 -2.92
CA PHE A 86 -0.24 0.11 -2.44
C PHE A 86 0.01 0.34 -0.96
N MET A 87 1.11 1.05 -0.66
CA MET A 87 1.58 1.37 0.70
C MET A 87 1.98 2.85 0.83
N GLY A 88 1.51 3.69 -0.09
CA GLY A 88 1.74 5.13 -0.07
C GLY A 88 0.80 5.83 0.92
N MET A 89 0.17 6.92 0.46
CA MET A 89 -0.86 7.61 1.24
C MET A 89 -2.22 6.93 1.05
N GLY A 90 -2.87 6.58 2.15
CA GLY A 90 -4.25 6.07 2.18
C GLY A 90 -4.37 4.65 2.72
N GLU A 91 -5.62 4.19 2.81
CA GLU A 91 -6.00 2.82 3.18
C GLU A 91 -6.77 2.19 2.01
N PRO A 92 -6.17 1.24 1.27
CA PRO A 92 -6.78 0.64 0.09
C PRO A 92 -8.17 0.03 0.32
N THR A 93 -8.47 -0.52 1.50
CA THR A 93 -9.83 -1.08 1.73
C THR A 93 -10.95 -0.05 1.71
N LEU A 94 -10.63 1.24 1.89
CA LEU A 94 -11.57 2.35 1.82
C LEU A 94 -11.67 2.96 0.41
N ASN A 95 -10.88 2.46 -0.55
CA ASN A 95 -10.93 2.85 -1.96
C ASN A 95 -10.86 1.64 -2.92
N LEU A 96 -11.24 0.46 -2.42
CA LEU A 96 -10.82 -0.82 -2.96
C LEU A 96 -11.15 -1.02 -4.44
N GLU A 97 -12.30 -0.55 -4.89
CA GLU A 97 -12.69 -0.67 -6.29
C GLU A 97 -11.69 0.02 -7.23
N ASN A 98 -11.26 1.25 -6.88
CA ASN A 98 -10.27 1.98 -7.66
C ASN A 98 -8.89 1.34 -7.53
N ASP A 99 -8.50 0.85 -6.33
CA ASP A 99 -7.23 0.14 -6.13
C ASP A 99 -7.13 -1.12 -7.00
N LEU A 100 -8.19 -1.92 -7.05
CA LEU A 100 -8.25 -3.14 -7.87
C LEU A 100 -8.19 -2.80 -9.36
N LYS A 101 -9.01 -1.84 -9.82
CA LYS A 101 -9.00 -1.39 -11.23
C LYS A 101 -7.64 -0.83 -11.63
N ALA A 102 -6.97 -0.08 -10.74
CA ALA A 102 -5.62 0.42 -11.00
C ALA A 102 -4.61 -0.72 -11.10
N GLY A 103 -4.67 -1.69 -10.19
CA GLY A 103 -3.82 -2.88 -10.21
C GLY A 103 -3.98 -3.69 -11.51
N GLU A 104 -5.21 -3.84 -12.01
CA GLU A 104 -5.48 -4.54 -13.27
C GLU A 104 -4.88 -3.77 -14.46
N LYS A 105 -5.10 -2.45 -14.55
CA LYS A 105 -4.49 -1.61 -15.58
C LYS A 105 -2.96 -1.66 -15.54
N ILE A 106 -2.36 -1.66 -14.34
CA ILE A 106 -0.91 -1.78 -14.14
C ILE A 106 -0.40 -3.15 -14.61
N HIS A 107 -1.11 -4.23 -14.28
CA HIS A 107 -0.79 -5.58 -14.75
C HIS A 107 -0.76 -5.63 -16.28
N ASP A 108 -1.80 -5.11 -16.93
CA ASP A 108 -1.98 -5.19 -18.38
C ASP A 108 -0.98 -4.33 -19.15
N GLU A 109 -0.74 -3.09 -18.70
CA GLU A 109 0.18 -2.14 -19.35
C GLU A 109 1.63 -2.60 -19.23
N PHE A 110 2.09 -2.93 -18.01
CA PHE A 110 3.50 -3.21 -17.74
C PHE A 110 3.85 -4.70 -17.86
N LYS A 111 2.87 -5.54 -18.21
CA LYS A 111 2.97 -7.03 -18.21
C LYS A 111 3.53 -7.56 -16.89
N LEU A 112 3.15 -6.90 -15.80
CA LEU A 112 3.66 -7.18 -14.47
C LEU A 112 2.84 -8.30 -13.84
N SER A 113 3.45 -9.44 -13.46
CA SER A 113 2.71 -10.53 -12.80
C SER A 113 1.84 -10.03 -11.65
N GLN A 114 0.61 -10.56 -11.52
CA GLN A 114 -0.32 -10.19 -10.44
C GLN A 114 0.30 -10.41 -9.04
N ASN A 115 1.20 -11.39 -8.92
CA ASN A 115 1.96 -11.67 -7.68
C ASN A 115 3.11 -10.67 -7.41
N ARG A 116 3.32 -9.69 -8.29
CA ARG A 116 4.25 -8.56 -8.09
C ARG A 116 3.51 -7.26 -7.75
N ILE A 117 2.19 -7.31 -7.66
CA ILE A 117 1.34 -6.22 -7.19
C ILE A 117 0.86 -6.59 -5.78
N THR A 118 1.05 -5.70 -4.80
CA THR A 118 0.67 -5.97 -3.41
C THR A 118 -0.25 -4.88 -2.88
N ILE A 119 -1.39 -5.27 -2.31
CA ILE A 119 -2.31 -4.40 -1.59
C ILE A 119 -2.08 -4.59 -0.08
N SER A 120 -1.72 -3.50 0.61
CA SER A 120 -1.60 -3.47 2.07
C SER A 120 -2.89 -2.95 2.70
N THR A 121 -3.25 -3.45 3.88
CA THR A 121 -4.44 -2.97 4.58
C THR A 121 -4.34 -3.08 6.10
N SER A 122 -4.98 -2.12 6.78
CA SER A 122 -5.30 -2.13 8.21
C SER A 122 -6.56 -2.93 8.55
N CYS A 123 -7.13 -3.65 7.57
CA CYS A 123 -8.29 -4.54 7.65
C CYS A 123 -9.62 -3.85 8.05
N LEU A 124 -9.92 -2.67 7.48
CA LEU A 124 -11.10 -1.89 7.86
C LEU A 124 -12.39 -2.42 7.23
N ASP A 125 -12.46 -2.45 5.90
CA ASP A 125 -13.69 -2.74 5.16
C ASP A 125 -13.42 -3.65 3.95
N ASN A 126 -14.48 -4.05 3.22
CA ASN A 126 -14.43 -4.74 1.93
C ASN A 126 -13.56 -6.01 1.89
N LEU A 127 -13.33 -6.63 3.05
CA LEU A 127 -12.41 -7.77 3.20
C LEU A 127 -12.86 -9.00 2.39
N ASN A 128 -14.16 -9.18 2.18
CA ASN A 128 -14.69 -10.29 1.38
C ASN A 128 -14.21 -10.21 -0.08
N SER A 129 -14.11 -9.01 -0.64
CA SER A 129 -13.59 -8.78 -1.99
C SER A 129 -12.09 -9.09 -2.05
N LEU A 130 -11.34 -8.76 -0.99
CA LEU A 130 -9.92 -9.09 -0.88
C LEU A 130 -9.65 -10.61 -0.82
N VAL A 131 -10.59 -11.43 -0.31
CA VAL A 131 -10.44 -12.89 -0.32
C VAL A 131 -10.26 -13.45 -1.74
N LYS A 132 -10.90 -12.82 -2.73
CA LYS A 132 -10.83 -13.23 -4.14
C LYS A 132 -9.81 -12.40 -4.93
N CYS A 133 -9.02 -11.55 -4.27
CA CYS A 133 -8.08 -10.66 -4.94
C CYS A 133 -6.94 -11.44 -5.60
N LYS A 134 -6.70 -11.12 -6.88
CA LYS A 134 -5.62 -11.71 -7.66
C LYS A 134 -4.23 -11.21 -7.23
N PHE A 135 -4.14 -10.01 -6.65
CA PHE A 135 -2.89 -9.40 -6.16
C PHE A 135 -2.47 -9.91 -4.77
N ASN A 136 -1.18 -9.83 -4.45
CA ASN A 136 -0.68 -10.19 -3.12
C ASN A 136 -1.30 -9.28 -2.05
N LEU A 137 -1.47 -9.82 -0.85
CA LEU A 137 -1.97 -9.05 0.29
C LEU A 137 -0.92 -8.93 1.39
N ALA A 138 -0.90 -7.77 2.02
CA ALA A 138 -0.16 -7.48 3.24
C ALA A 138 -1.11 -6.95 4.31
N LEU A 139 -0.92 -7.37 5.56
CA LEU A 139 -1.69 -6.92 6.70
C LEU A 139 -0.83 -6.08 7.62
N SER A 140 -1.22 -4.81 7.80
CA SER A 140 -0.54 -3.89 8.72
C SER A 140 -0.93 -4.21 10.16
N LEU A 141 -0.15 -5.06 10.84
CA LEU A 141 -0.41 -5.55 12.20
C LEU A 141 0.22 -4.67 13.29
N HIS A 142 1.53 -4.45 13.23
CA HIS A 142 2.29 -3.54 14.09
C HIS A 142 2.13 -3.65 15.63
N SER A 143 1.33 -4.58 16.15
CA SER A 143 1.31 -5.02 17.54
C SER A 143 0.33 -6.19 17.68
N PRO A 144 0.68 -7.26 18.41
CA PRO A 144 -0.25 -8.35 18.73
C PRO A 144 -1.28 -7.95 19.81
N PHE A 145 -1.09 -6.82 20.49
CA PHE A 145 -1.94 -6.38 21.59
C PHE A 145 -2.88 -5.25 21.15
N ASN A 146 -4.20 -5.48 21.25
CA ASN A 146 -5.21 -4.49 20.87
C ASN A 146 -5.03 -3.14 21.58
N LYS A 147 -4.61 -3.13 22.85
CA LYS A 147 -4.40 -1.90 23.63
C LYS A 147 -3.29 -1.03 23.02
N VAL A 148 -2.17 -1.64 22.63
CA VAL A 148 -1.06 -0.95 21.98
C VAL A 148 -1.48 -0.55 20.56
N ARG A 149 -2.06 -1.47 19.79
CA ARG A 149 -2.54 -1.20 18.43
C ARG A 149 -3.50 -0.02 18.36
N LYS A 150 -4.46 0.10 19.28
CA LYS A 150 -5.41 1.24 19.32
C LYS A 150 -4.71 2.58 19.58
N LYS A 151 -3.57 2.60 20.26
CA LYS A 151 -2.76 3.82 20.43
C LYS A 151 -2.01 4.19 19.14
N ILE A 152 -1.43 3.21 18.45
CA ILE A 152 -0.61 3.46 17.25
C ILE A 152 -1.42 3.55 15.94
N MET A 153 -2.58 2.91 15.88
CA MET A 153 -3.48 2.83 14.72
C MET A 153 -4.94 3.00 15.18
N PRO A 154 -5.38 4.22 15.54
CA PRO A 154 -6.63 4.45 16.26
C PRO A 154 -7.89 3.95 15.54
N ALA A 155 -7.96 4.11 14.22
CA ALA A 155 -9.08 3.61 13.42
C ALA A 155 -8.81 2.21 12.84
N GLY A 156 -7.64 1.62 13.10
CA GLY A 156 -7.28 0.25 12.69
C GLY A 156 -8.21 -0.80 13.30
N CYS A 157 -8.42 -1.92 12.60
CA CYS A 157 -9.25 -2.99 13.16
C CYS A 157 -8.54 -3.78 14.28
N SER A 158 -9.29 -4.58 15.03
CA SER A 158 -8.73 -5.44 16.09
C SER A 158 -7.83 -6.55 15.54
N VAL A 159 -6.87 -6.99 16.34
CA VAL A 159 -5.99 -8.14 16.04
C VAL A 159 -6.81 -9.40 15.75
N ARG A 160 -7.91 -9.62 16.48
CA ARG A 160 -8.83 -10.75 16.23
C ARG A 160 -9.45 -10.68 14.83
N LYS A 161 -9.82 -9.50 14.35
CA LYS A 161 -10.36 -9.31 12.99
C LYS A 161 -9.29 -9.59 11.93
N ILE A 162 -8.03 -9.18 12.17
CA ILE A 162 -6.89 -9.50 11.30
C ILE A 162 -6.68 -11.00 11.21
N VAL A 163 -6.57 -11.71 12.33
CA VAL A 163 -6.37 -13.17 12.36
C VAL A 163 -7.54 -13.89 11.68
N LYS A 164 -8.79 -13.50 11.98
CA LYS A 164 -9.98 -14.07 11.33
C LYS A 164 -9.93 -13.88 9.81
N PHE A 165 -9.53 -12.69 9.36
CA PHE A 165 -9.39 -12.41 7.93
C PHE A 165 -8.26 -13.23 7.30
N ALA A 166 -7.08 -13.27 7.92
CA ALA A 166 -5.93 -14.05 7.44
C ALA A 166 -6.28 -15.53 7.27
N ASN A 167 -6.93 -16.14 8.28
CA ASN A 167 -7.37 -17.53 8.20
C ASN A 167 -8.39 -17.75 7.08
N LYS A 168 -9.35 -16.82 6.92
CA LYS A 168 -10.34 -16.88 5.82
C LYS A 168 -9.70 -16.70 4.45
N TYR A 169 -8.68 -15.84 4.35
CA TYR A 169 -7.94 -15.61 3.11
C TYR A 169 -7.19 -16.87 2.72
N ILE A 170 -6.38 -17.43 3.62
CA ILE A 170 -5.57 -18.62 3.35
C ILE A 170 -6.44 -19.83 3.02
N SER A 171 -7.58 -20.03 3.70
CA SER A 171 -8.45 -21.18 3.44
C SER A 171 -9.23 -21.11 2.12
N LYS A 172 -9.37 -19.92 1.52
CA LYS A 172 -10.15 -19.71 0.30
C LYS A 172 -9.32 -19.25 -0.91
N ALA A 173 -8.08 -18.82 -0.69
CA ALA A 173 -7.26 -18.32 -1.75
C ALA A 173 -6.74 -19.48 -2.59
N ASN A 174 -7.27 -19.62 -3.81
CA ASN A 174 -6.72 -20.52 -4.80
C ASN A 174 -5.26 -20.10 -5.07
N ASN A 175 -4.31 -21.00 -4.79
CA ASN A 175 -2.88 -20.87 -5.04
C ASN A 175 -2.05 -19.97 -4.10
N LYS A 176 -2.63 -19.27 -3.10
CA LYS A 176 -1.84 -18.47 -2.16
C LYS A 176 -1.70 -19.16 -0.81
N LYS A 177 -0.46 -19.55 -0.50
CA LYS A 177 -0.10 -20.29 0.73
C LYS A 177 0.27 -19.41 1.91
N TYR A 178 0.36 -18.09 1.72
CA TYR A 178 0.78 -17.16 2.77
C TYR A 178 0.10 -15.80 2.60
N ILE A 179 0.13 -15.02 3.66
CA ILE A 179 -0.21 -13.60 3.67
C ILE A 179 0.91 -12.85 4.38
N MET A 180 1.32 -11.70 3.85
CA MET A 180 2.40 -10.93 4.47
C MET A 180 1.88 -10.20 5.70
N ILE A 181 2.62 -10.25 6.80
CA ILE A 181 2.34 -9.47 8.00
C ILE A 181 3.37 -8.36 8.09
N GLU A 182 2.90 -7.11 8.16
CA GLU A 182 3.77 -5.95 8.30
C GLU A 182 3.84 -5.53 9.76
N TYR A 183 5.07 -5.28 10.22
CA TYR A 183 5.36 -4.94 11.60
C TYR A 183 6.46 -3.88 11.68
N SER A 184 6.07 -2.62 11.89
CA SER A 184 7.02 -1.54 12.11
C SER A 184 7.55 -1.61 13.54
N LEU A 185 8.86 -1.64 13.71
CA LEU A 185 9.50 -1.61 15.03
C LEU A 185 9.58 -0.17 15.54
N MET A 186 8.99 0.07 16.69
CA MET A 186 8.93 1.37 17.37
C MET A 186 9.51 1.21 18.77
N LYS A 187 10.61 1.91 19.00
CA LYS A 187 11.40 1.82 20.23
C LYS A 187 10.54 2.02 21.49
N GLY A 188 10.55 1.03 22.39
CA GLY A 188 9.82 1.07 23.66
C GLY A 188 8.31 0.94 23.54
N ILE A 189 7.79 0.58 22.35
CA ILE A 189 6.35 0.44 22.09
C ILE A 189 6.02 -1.00 21.73
N ASN A 190 6.76 -1.60 20.80
CA ASN A 190 6.41 -2.88 20.22
C ASN A 190 7.62 -3.69 19.71
N ASP A 191 8.83 -3.33 20.15
CA ASP A 191 10.13 -3.84 19.70
C ASP A 191 10.78 -4.87 20.64
N SER A 192 10.03 -5.37 21.63
CA SER A 192 10.43 -6.46 22.55
C SER A 192 10.05 -7.84 22.04
#